data_AF-A0A956FBC7-F1
#
_entry.id   AF-A0A956FBC7-F1
#
_cell.length_a   1.000
_cell.length_b   1.000
_cell.length_c   1.000
_cell.angle_alpha   90.00
_cell.angle_beta   90.00
_cell.angle_gamma   90.00
#
_symmetry.space_group_name_H-M   'P 1'
#
loop_
_entity.id
_entity.type
_entity.pdbx_description
1 polymer ?
#
loop_
_entity_poly.entity_id
_entity_poly.type
_entity_poly.pdbx_seq_one_letter_code
_entity_poly.pdbx_strand_id
1 'polypeptide(L)'
;MVSRRSIVPALALVLAVSACRQPNPWWQGPAAVADSEGASATEASGSGTATDTGTTSSSGDDELGPTTGLGTTGIDETDTGVDACAALTPLGVGPCPSACTDCVEGRCVVDCGSVDCEDPVHQCPADWPCELRCEGECRNETLSCPSDGDCTVICSGGGACRDATVQCGNAPCTVLCSNDANACRNLSVECGSADARVQCEGNASVTLEPLASSSCACEALDCD
;
A
#
# COMPACT_ATOMS: atom_id res chain seq x y z
N MET A 1 -39.47 -47.82 -18.61
CA MET A 1 -38.29 -47.17 -17.99
C MET A 1 -38.26 -45.73 -18.48
N VAL A 2 -38.56 -44.78 -17.59
CA VAL A 2 -38.80 -43.37 -17.93
C VAL A 2 -37.47 -42.63 -17.96
N SER A 3 -37.06 -42.21 -19.16
CA SER A 3 -35.83 -41.45 -19.40
C SER A 3 -36.03 -39.98 -19.02
N ARG A 4 -35.54 -39.57 -17.83
CA ARG A 4 -35.52 -38.16 -17.41
C ARG A 4 -34.31 -37.47 -18.05
N ARG A 5 -34.56 -36.53 -18.96
CA ARG A 5 -33.56 -35.61 -19.50
C ARG A 5 -33.42 -34.42 -18.55
N SER A 6 -32.25 -34.29 -17.92
CA SER A 6 -31.87 -33.11 -17.14
C SER A 6 -31.66 -31.92 -18.07
N ILE A 7 -32.39 -30.83 -17.82
CA ILE A 7 -32.21 -29.53 -18.46
C ILE A 7 -31.21 -28.77 -17.59
N VAL A 8 -30.02 -28.52 -18.13
CA VAL A 8 -29.01 -27.64 -17.50
C VAL A 8 -29.28 -26.21 -17.96
N PRO A 9 -29.58 -25.26 -17.06
CA PRO A 9 -29.72 -23.86 -17.46
C PRO A 9 -28.35 -23.27 -17.78
N ALA A 10 -28.23 -22.69 -18.98
CA ALA A 10 -27.07 -21.95 -19.42
C ALA A 10 -26.96 -20.66 -18.59
N LEU A 11 -25.92 -20.56 -17.78
CA LEU A 11 -25.53 -19.34 -17.08
C LEU A 11 -24.94 -18.37 -18.12
N ALA A 12 -25.67 -17.30 -18.43
CA ALA A 12 -25.17 -16.22 -19.27
C ALA A 12 -24.17 -15.38 -18.48
N LEU A 13 -22.89 -15.49 -18.86
CA LEU A 13 -21.80 -14.67 -18.33
C LEU A 13 -21.92 -13.26 -18.92
N VAL A 14 -22.42 -12.30 -18.14
CA VAL A 14 -22.41 -10.89 -18.50
C VAL A 14 -21.01 -10.35 -18.23
N LEU A 15 -20.21 -10.21 -19.29
CA LEU A 15 -18.96 -9.45 -19.26
C LEU A 15 -19.30 -7.96 -19.16
N ALA A 16 -19.29 -7.43 -17.93
CA ALA A 16 -19.32 -6.00 -17.71
C ALA A 16 -17.95 -5.42 -18.07
N VAL A 17 -17.90 -4.69 -19.20
CA VAL A 17 -16.77 -3.85 -19.59
C VAL A 17 -16.71 -2.68 -18.60
N SER A 18 -15.80 -2.76 -17.63
CA SER A 18 -15.50 -1.66 -16.71
C SER A 18 -14.75 -0.57 -17.47
N ALA A 19 -15.51 0.38 -18.04
CA ALA A 19 -14.98 1.66 -18.48
C ALA A 19 -14.31 2.37 -17.31
N CYS A 20 -13.18 3.04 -17.58
CA CYS A 20 -12.44 3.90 -16.66
C CYS A 20 -13.41 4.80 -15.89
N ARG A 21 -13.60 4.49 -14.60
CA ARG A 21 -14.40 5.31 -13.70
C ARG A 21 -13.63 6.60 -13.46
N GLN A 22 -14.11 7.70 -14.01
CA GLN A 22 -13.68 9.03 -13.59
C GLN A 22 -13.85 9.15 -12.06
N PRO A 23 -12.88 9.76 -11.34
CA PRO A 23 -13.07 10.08 -9.94
C PRO A 23 -14.29 10.99 -9.78
N ASN A 24 -15.11 10.59 -8.81
CA ASN A 24 -16.42 11.14 -8.52
C ASN A 24 -16.28 12.59 -8.00
N PRO A 25 -16.94 13.61 -8.59
CA PRO A 25 -16.93 14.97 -8.09
C PRO A 25 -18.11 15.18 -7.14
N TRP A 26 -17.93 14.86 -5.86
CA TRP A 26 -18.93 15.10 -4.83
C TRP A 26 -18.23 15.72 -3.62
N TRP A 27 -18.79 16.86 -3.20
CA TRP A 27 -18.49 17.70 -2.04
C TRP A 27 -17.68 18.98 -2.28
N GLN A 28 -18.47 20.01 -2.59
CA GLN A 28 -18.30 21.37 -2.08
C GLN A 28 -17.94 21.31 -0.57
N GLY A 29 -16.72 21.73 -0.24
CA GLY A 29 -16.26 21.76 1.15
C GLY A 29 -16.99 22.83 2.00
N PRO A 30 -17.05 22.64 3.33
CA PRO A 30 -17.46 23.69 4.25
C PRO A 30 -16.37 24.78 4.38
N ALA A 31 -16.82 25.99 4.73
CA ALA A 31 -16.04 27.22 4.80
C ALA A 31 -14.84 27.14 5.75
N ALA A 32 -13.76 27.80 5.33
CA ALA A 32 -12.53 28.03 6.09
C ALA A 32 -12.81 28.56 7.51
N VAL A 33 -12.22 27.90 8.51
CA VAL A 33 -11.98 28.48 9.83
C VAL A 33 -10.49 28.75 9.99
N ALA A 34 -10.19 29.96 10.45
CA ALA A 34 -8.87 30.55 10.55
C ALA A 34 -8.13 30.14 11.83
N ASP A 35 -6.80 30.22 11.70
CA ASP A 35 -5.76 30.48 12.71
C ASP A 35 -5.60 29.56 13.93
N SER A 36 -4.38 28.99 14.04
CA SER A 36 -3.66 28.88 15.30
C SER A 36 -2.14 28.81 15.04
N GLU A 37 -1.47 29.94 15.27
CA GLU A 37 -0.03 30.02 15.45
C GLU A 37 0.36 29.40 16.80
N GLY A 38 1.40 28.55 16.83
CA GLY A 38 1.91 27.96 18.07
C GLY A 38 3.28 27.31 17.88
N ALA A 39 4.32 27.96 18.41
CA ALA A 39 5.73 27.74 18.12
C ALA A 39 6.40 26.53 18.82
N SER A 40 7.39 25.99 18.11
CA SER A 40 8.77 25.62 18.51
C SER A 40 9.04 24.91 19.85
N ALA A 41 9.68 23.74 19.75
CA ALA A 41 10.84 23.40 20.58
C ALA A 41 11.84 22.50 19.82
N THR A 42 13.11 22.87 19.95
CA THR A 42 14.31 22.29 19.30
C THR A 42 15.14 21.60 20.38
N GLU A 43 15.44 20.30 20.26
CA GLU A 43 16.52 19.60 20.99
C GLU A 43 17.01 18.46 20.04
N ALA A 44 18.15 18.53 19.36
CA ALA A 44 19.55 18.38 19.79
C ALA A 44 20.04 16.93 20.04
N SER A 45 20.81 16.44 19.04
CA SER A 45 22.05 15.64 19.11
C SER A 45 22.06 14.21 19.68
N GLY A 46 22.35 13.25 18.80
CA GLY A 46 22.95 11.95 19.13
C GLY A 46 23.82 11.44 17.97
N SER A 47 25.14 11.55 18.11
CA SER A 47 26.13 11.03 17.15
C SER A 47 26.56 9.63 17.58
N GLY A 48 26.33 8.64 16.72
CA GLY A 48 26.83 7.27 16.87
C GLY A 48 27.53 6.83 15.60
N THR A 49 28.83 6.58 15.70
CA THR A 49 29.67 6.00 14.64
C THR A 49 29.72 4.49 14.82
N ALA A 50 29.44 3.73 13.76
CA ALA A 50 29.91 2.35 13.65
C ALA A 50 30.22 2.02 12.18
N THR A 51 31.51 1.89 11.95
CA THR A 51 32.18 1.25 10.82
C THR A 51 31.66 -0.17 10.64
N ASP A 52 31.32 -0.58 9.41
CA ASP A 52 31.88 -1.84 8.90
C ASP A 52 31.89 -1.95 7.38
N THR A 53 32.84 -2.77 6.93
CA THR A 53 33.51 -2.79 5.64
C THR A 53 33.13 -4.10 4.95
N GLY A 54 32.60 -4.06 3.73
CA GLY A 54 32.22 -5.29 3.03
C GLY A 54 32.11 -5.12 1.52
N THR A 55 33.24 -5.29 0.83
CA THR A 55 33.34 -5.38 -0.63
C THR A 55 32.82 -6.72 -1.15
N THR A 56 31.98 -6.71 -2.20
CA THR A 56 32.03 -7.74 -3.25
C THR A 56 31.64 -7.14 -4.60
N SER A 57 32.61 -7.12 -5.51
CA SER A 57 32.47 -6.87 -6.94
C SER A 57 31.83 -8.08 -7.62
N SER A 58 30.95 -7.86 -8.59
CA SER A 58 30.66 -8.85 -9.63
C SER A 58 30.25 -8.12 -10.92
N SER A 59 31.18 -8.13 -11.87
CA SER A 59 30.99 -7.73 -13.26
C SER A 59 30.36 -8.90 -14.01
N GLY A 60 29.31 -8.62 -14.78
CA GLY A 60 28.70 -9.56 -15.72
C GLY A 60 28.26 -8.80 -16.96
N ASP A 61 29.13 -8.80 -17.96
CA ASP A 61 28.85 -8.48 -19.35
C ASP A 61 28.03 -9.62 -19.98
N ASP A 62 26.91 -9.36 -20.67
CA ASP A 62 26.39 -10.29 -21.69
C ASP A 62 25.47 -9.60 -22.74
N GLU A 63 25.99 -9.64 -23.97
CA GLU A 63 25.37 -9.77 -25.29
C GLU A 63 24.26 -8.83 -25.80
N LEU A 64 24.69 -8.02 -26.78
CA LEU A 64 23.89 -7.41 -27.84
C LEU A 64 23.42 -8.48 -28.85
N GLY A 65 22.13 -8.77 -28.89
CA GLY A 65 21.47 -9.51 -29.97
C GLY A 65 20.72 -8.59 -30.94
N PRO A 66 20.94 -8.67 -32.28
CA PRO A 66 20.17 -7.89 -33.24
C PRO A 66 18.86 -8.62 -33.60
N THR A 67 17.70 -8.05 -33.27
CA THR A 67 16.42 -8.49 -33.81
C THR A 67 15.97 -7.60 -34.96
N THR A 68 16.33 -8.00 -36.18
CA THR A 68 15.66 -7.56 -37.40
C THR A 68 14.27 -8.19 -37.48
N GLY A 69 13.23 -7.36 -37.36
CA GLY A 69 11.84 -7.74 -37.65
C GLY A 69 11.18 -6.66 -38.52
N LEU A 70 11.05 -6.96 -39.82
CA LEU A 70 10.40 -6.13 -40.84
C LEU A 70 8.89 -6.44 -40.92
N GLY A 71 8.07 -5.40 -41.11
CA GLY A 71 6.67 -5.45 -41.54
C GLY A 71 5.67 -5.44 -40.37
N THR A 72 4.64 -4.59 -40.33
CA THR A 72 3.73 -4.29 -41.44
C THR A 72 3.19 -2.86 -41.44
N THR A 73 2.93 -2.40 -42.66
CA THR A 73 2.12 -1.26 -43.12
C THR A 73 0.89 -0.88 -42.28
N GLY A 74 0.81 0.42 -41.96
CA GLY A 74 -0.28 1.29 -42.40
C GLY A 74 -1.63 1.16 -41.70
N ILE A 75 -1.81 1.96 -40.64
CA ILE A 75 -3.07 2.66 -40.38
C ILE A 75 -2.74 4.11 -40.02
N ASP A 76 -3.01 5.00 -40.98
CA ASP A 76 -3.12 6.43 -40.79
C ASP A 76 -4.47 6.67 -40.11
N GLU A 77 -4.48 6.71 -38.78
CA GLU A 77 -5.57 7.31 -38.02
C GLU A 77 -4.95 8.43 -37.18
N THR A 78 -5.09 9.65 -37.70
CA THR A 78 -4.96 10.88 -36.95
C THR A 78 -6.01 10.90 -35.84
N ASP A 79 -5.75 10.17 -34.77
CA ASP A 79 -6.51 10.24 -33.54
C ASP A 79 -5.73 11.11 -32.55
N THR A 80 -6.20 12.34 -32.45
CA THR A 80 -5.68 13.36 -31.56
C THR A 80 -5.91 12.94 -30.11
N GLY A 81 -4.83 12.50 -29.45
CA GLY A 81 -4.64 12.73 -28.02
C GLY A 81 -5.45 11.86 -27.06
N VAL A 82 -5.50 10.55 -27.29
CA VAL A 82 -5.65 9.63 -26.17
C VAL A 82 -4.28 9.47 -25.54
N ASP A 83 -4.10 10.09 -24.37
CA ASP A 83 -2.95 9.86 -23.50
C ASP A 83 -2.72 8.35 -23.40
N ALA A 84 -1.68 7.88 -24.08
CA ALA A 84 -1.30 6.49 -24.03
C ALA A 84 -1.14 6.15 -22.56
N CYS A 85 -1.97 5.24 -22.05
CA CYS A 85 -1.78 4.67 -20.73
C CYS A 85 -0.32 4.21 -20.68
N ALA A 86 0.52 4.99 -20.00
CA ALA A 86 1.91 4.64 -19.82
C ALA A 86 1.86 3.25 -19.22
N ALA A 87 2.42 2.26 -19.94
CA ALA A 87 2.42 0.90 -19.47
C ALA A 87 3.10 0.93 -18.11
N LEU A 88 2.31 0.76 -17.04
CA LEU A 88 2.84 0.75 -15.69
C LEU A 88 3.84 -0.39 -15.67
N THR A 89 5.12 -0.06 -15.47
CA THR A 89 6.15 -1.07 -15.25
C THR A 89 5.65 -1.94 -14.10
N PRO A 90 5.50 -3.26 -14.29
CA PRO A 90 5.03 -4.11 -13.21
C PRO A 90 5.98 -3.95 -12.02
N LEU A 91 5.46 -3.40 -10.92
CA LEU A 91 6.20 -3.29 -9.67
C LEU A 91 6.46 -4.71 -9.13
N GLY A 92 7.55 -4.89 -8.38
CA GLY A 92 7.86 -6.18 -7.76
C GLY A 92 8.44 -7.27 -8.67
N VAL A 93 9.04 -6.90 -9.81
CA VAL A 93 9.78 -7.85 -10.65
C VAL A 93 11.23 -7.97 -10.18
N GLY A 94 11.55 -9.02 -9.42
CA GLY A 94 12.91 -9.26 -8.96
C GLY A 94 13.03 -10.36 -7.92
N PRO A 95 14.26 -10.67 -7.46
CA PRO A 95 14.45 -11.45 -6.24
C PRO A 95 13.81 -10.74 -5.06
N CYS A 96 13.26 -11.51 -4.12
CA CYS A 96 12.62 -10.97 -2.94
C CYS A 96 13.62 -10.12 -2.12
N PRO A 97 13.30 -8.86 -1.81
CA PRO A 97 14.16 -8.03 -0.97
C PRO A 97 14.36 -8.67 0.41
N SER A 98 15.54 -8.49 1.00
CA SER A 98 15.86 -9.07 2.32
C SER A 98 15.04 -8.48 3.48
N ALA A 99 14.38 -7.34 3.26
CA ALA A 99 13.46 -6.75 4.24
C ALA A 99 12.11 -7.49 4.29
N CYS A 100 11.80 -8.32 3.29
CA CYS A 100 10.58 -9.11 3.25
C CYS A 100 10.81 -10.47 3.91
N THR A 101 9.85 -10.93 4.70
CA THR A 101 9.83 -12.30 5.21
C THR A 101 9.55 -13.28 4.06
N ASP A 102 8.64 -12.91 3.17
CA ASP A 102 8.27 -13.68 1.97
C ASP A 102 7.89 -12.74 0.81
N CYS A 103 7.84 -13.25 -0.42
CA CYS A 103 7.32 -12.54 -1.57
C CYS A 103 6.26 -13.37 -2.29
N VAL A 104 5.01 -12.91 -2.22
CA VAL A 104 3.86 -13.58 -2.82
C VAL A 104 3.38 -12.76 -4.01
N GLU A 105 3.43 -13.34 -5.21
CA GLU A 105 2.93 -12.70 -6.45
C GLU A 105 3.54 -11.30 -6.75
N GLY A 106 4.81 -11.09 -6.36
CA GLY A 106 5.49 -9.79 -6.54
C GLY A 106 5.20 -8.76 -5.45
N ARG A 107 4.54 -9.16 -4.36
CA ARG A 107 4.32 -8.35 -3.15
C ARG A 107 5.25 -8.79 -2.04
N CYS A 108 5.94 -7.84 -1.42
CA CYS A 108 6.71 -8.04 -0.20
C CYS A 108 5.76 -8.30 0.97
N VAL A 109 5.88 -9.45 1.63
CA VAL A 109 5.11 -9.77 2.84
C VAL A 109 6.08 -9.72 4.03
N VAL A 110 5.77 -8.84 4.98
CA VAL A 110 6.46 -8.73 6.26
C VAL A 110 5.51 -9.25 7.33
N ASP A 111 5.87 -10.39 7.94
CA ASP A 111 5.06 -11.06 8.94
C ASP A 111 5.69 -10.92 10.32
N CYS A 112 5.08 -10.08 11.16
CA CYS A 112 5.49 -9.81 12.54
C CYS A 112 4.87 -10.80 13.56
N GLY A 113 4.25 -11.89 13.12
CA GLY A 113 3.65 -12.87 14.04
C GLY A 113 4.64 -13.91 14.59
N SER A 114 5.72 -14.17 13.86
CA SER A 114 6.69 -15.23 14.19
C SER A 114 8.13 -14.76 14.29
N VAL A 115 8.43 -13.59 13.72
CA VAL A 115 9.70 -12.90 13.84
C VAL A 115 9.47 -11.77 14.81
N ASP A 116 10.28 -11.70 15.85
CA ASP A 116 10.31 -10.57 16.78
C ASP A 116 10.47 -9.28 15.96
N CYS A 117 9.39 -8.51 15.79
CA CYS A 117 9.41 -7.16 15.24
C CYS A 117 9.96 -6.19 16.32
N GLU A 118 11.14 -6.52 16.83
CA GLU A 118 11.82 -5.76 17.89
C GLU A 118 12.36 -4.42 17.38
N ASP A 119 12.41 -4.24 16.06
CA ASP A 119 12.86 -3.00 15.46
C ASP A 119 11.78 -1.91 15.61
N PRO A 120 12.14 -0.73 16.12
CA PRO A 120 11.16 0.35 16.31
C PRO A 120 10.58 0.88 15.00
N VAL A 121 11.19 0.55 13.86
CA VAL A 121 10.81 1.03 12.53
C VAL A 121 10.88 -0.13 11.53
N HIS A 122 9.73 -0.53 11.00
CA HIS A 122 9.64 -1.49 9.90
C HIS A 122 9.41 -0.76 8.59
N GLN A 123 10.35 -0.90 7.66
CA GLN A 123 10.32 -0.21 6.38
C GLN A 123 10.17 -1.19 5.24
N CYS A 124 9.09 -1.00 4.46
CA CYS A 124 8.92 -1.71 3.20
C CYS A 124 9.95 -1.25 2.16
N PRO A 125 10.44 -2.15 1.29
CA PRO A 125 11.32 -1.77 0.19
C PRO A 125 10.66 -0.72 -0.72
N ALA A 126 11.44 0.25 -1.19
CA ALA A 126 11.02 1.19 -2.22
C ALA A 126 10.62 0.43 -3.50
N ASP A 127 9.64 0.95 -4.24
CA ASP A 127 9.15 0.39 -5.52
C ASP A 127 8.55 -1.03 -5.45
N TRP A 128 8.23 -1.53 -4.25
CA TRP A 128 7.56 -2.83 -4.07
C TRP A 128 6.19 -2.65 -3.42
N PRO A 129 5.15 -3.34 -3.93
CA PRO A 129 3.92 -3.51 -3.18
C PRO A 129 4.25 -4.24 -1.87
N CYS A 130 3.71 -3.76 -0.76
CA CYS A 130 4.03 -4.28 0.57
C CYS A 130 2.78 -4.70 1.32
N GLU A 131 2.88 -5.78 2.10
CA GLU A 131 1.88 -6.23 3.05
C GLU A 131 2.55 -6.48 4.40
N LEU A 132 2.21 -5.66 5.39
CA LEU A 132 2.65 -5.76 6.76
C LEU A 132 1.57 -6.49 7.56
N ARG A 133 1.90 -7.66 8.11
CA ARG A 133 1.00 -8.46 8.94
C ARG A 133 1.45 -8.42 10.38
N CYS A 134 0.63 -7.80 11.22
CA CYS A 134 0.84 -7.69 12.64
C CYS A 134 -0.11 -8.65 13.35
N GLU A 135 0.43 -9.70 13.98
CA GLU A 135 -0.34 -10.70 14.74
C GLU A 135 -0.19 -10.55 16.26
N GLY A 136 -0.05 -9.31 16.75
CA GLY A 136 0.09 -9.01 18.19
C GLY A 136 1.32 -8.19 18.55
N GLU A 137 2.33 -8.15 17.68
CA GLU A 137 3.68 -7.69 18.05
C GLU A 137 4.03 -6.26 17.58
N CYS A 138 3.27 -5.62 16.68
CA CYS A 138 3.63 -4.29 16.14
C CYS A 138 3.29 -3.10 17.07
N ARG A 139 3.49 -3.25 18.38
CA ARG A 139 2.99 -2.30 19.37
C ARG A 139 3.98 -1.16 19.62
N ASN A 140 3.54 0.09 19.49
CA ASN A 140 4.37 1.30 19.59
C ASN A 140 5.48 1.37 18.52
N GLU A 141 5.27 0.73 17.38
CA GLU A 141 6.20 0.74 16.27
C GLU A 141 5.80 1.76 15.22
N THR A 142 6.78 2.15 14.40
CA THR A 142 6.56 2.92 13.18
C THR A 142 6.58 1.99 11.97
N LEU A 143 5.44 1.88 11.29
CA LEU A 143 5.27 1.10 10.07
C LEU A 143 5.37 2.03 8.85
N SER A 144 6.49 1.99 8.14
CA SER A 144 6.79 2.90 7.03
C SER A 144 6.50 2.24 5.68
N CYS A 145 5.41 2.69 5.05
CA CYS A 145 5.01 2.27 3.71
C CYS A 145 5.87 2.97 2.65
N PRO A 146 6.11 2.32 1.49
CA PRO A 146 6.93 2.90 0.45
C PRO A 146 6.20 4.06 -0.25
N SER A 147 6.96 4.96 -0.87
CA SER A 147 6.40 6.11 -1.60
C SER A 147 5.62 5.72 -2.84
N ASP A 148 6.05 4.67 -3.55
CA ASP A 148 5.59 4.36 -4.91
C ASP A 148 4.88 3.01 -5.03
N GLY A 149 4.73 2.26 -3.93
CA GLY A 149 4.13 0.93 -3.91
C GLY A 149 2.88 0.84 -3.04
N ASP A 150 1.87 0.10 -3.51
CA ASP A 150 0.66 -0.16 -2.72
C ASP A 150 1.02 -0.82 -1.38
N CYS A 151 0.62 -0.20 -0.28
CA CYS A 151 0.89 -0.70 1.06
C CYS A 151 -0.40 -1.20 1.71
N THR A 152 -0.36 -2.41 2.27
CA THR A 152 -1.45 -2.96 3.07
C THR A 152 -0.93 -3.30 4.46
N VAL A 153 -1.54 -2.75 5.51
CA VAL A 153 -1.22 -3.06 6.90
C VAL A 153 -2.39 -3.83 7.49
N ILE A 154 -2.12 -5.03 7.99
CA ILE A 154 -3.12 -5.93 8.56
C ILE A 154 -2.82 -6.09 10.04
N CYS A 155 -3.71 -5.58 10.88
CA CYS A 155 -3.64 -5.63 12.33
C CYS A 155 -4.60 -6.71 12.84
N SER A 156 -4.09 -7.92 13.03
CA SER A 156 -4.83 -9.09 13.50
C SER A 156 -4.49 -9.43 14.94
N GLY A 157 -5.49 -9.64 15.80
CA GLY A 157 -5.27 -9.98 17.20
C GLY A 157 -5.35 -8.78 18.16
N GLY A 158 -5.44 -9.10 19.45
CA GLY A 158 -5.68 -8.12 20.52
C GLY A 158 -4.51 -7.17 20.73
N GLY A 159 -4.62 -5.94 20.22
CA GLY A 159 -3.60 -4.90 20.38
C GLY A 159 -2.44 -4.96 19.40
N ALA A 160 -2.61 -5.65 18.27
CA ALA A 160 -1.56 -5.89 17.27
C ALA A 160 -0.84 -4.64 16.77
N CYS A 161 -1.58 -3.54 16.59
CA CYS A 161 -1.04 -2.24 16.17
C CYS A 161 -1.37 -1.16 17.20
N ARG A 162 -1.48 -1.54 18.47
CA ARG A 162 -1.83 -0.59 19.53
C ARG A 162 -0.70 0.43 19.69
N ASP A 163 -1.07 1.70 19.78
CA ASP A 163 -0.14 2.83 19.92
C ASP A 163 0.90 2.92 18.77
N ALA A 164 0.68 2.23 17.64
CA ALA A 164 1.57 2.25 16.49
C ALA A 164 1.34 3.50 15.62
N THR A 165 2.34 3.80 14.78
CA THR A 165 2.26 4.87 13.78
C THR A 165 2.45 4.29 12.39
N VAL A 166 1.48 4.48 11.50
CA VAL A 166 1.57 4.07 10.09
C VAL A 166 1.89 5.29 9.24
N GLN A 167 3.05 5.26 8.59
CA GLN A 167 3.50 6.29 7.66
C GLN A 167 3.16 5.87 6.24
N CYS A 168 2.03 6.35 5.74
CA CYS A 168 1.64 6.11 4.36
C CYS A 168 2.44 7.02 3.42
N GLY A 169 3.10 6.41 2.43
CA GLY A 169 3.81 7.12 1.37
C GLY A 169 2.85 7.78 0.36
N ASN A 170 3.37 8.08 -0.84
CA ASN A 170 2.58 8.71 -1.91
C ASN A 170 1.73 7.73 -2.72
N ALA A 171 1.73 6.45 -2.35
CA ALA A 171 0.95 5.39 -2.98
C ALA A 171 -0.29 5.04 -2.12
N PRO A 172 -1.28 4.33 -2.69
CA PRO A 172 -2.43 3.86 -1.93
C PRO A 172 -2.02 3.06 -0.69
N CYS A 173 -2.62 3.43 0.44
CA CYS A 173 -2.33 2.84 1.74
C CYS A 173 -3.62 2.29 2.33
N THR A 174 -3.66 0.99 2.62
CA THR A 174 -4.82 0.33 3.22
C THR A 174 -4.46 -0.19 4.59
N VAL A 175 -5.20 0.21 5.63
CA VAL A 175 -5.05 -0.31 6.99
C VAL A 175 -6.30 -1.10 7.35
N LEU A 176 -6.11 -2.38 7.69
CA LEU A 176 -7.16 -3.32 8.07
C LEU A 176 -7.02 -3.68 9.54
N CYS A 177 -7.97 -3.26 10.35
CA CYS A 177 -8.04 -3.60 11.77
C CYS A 177 -9.08 -4.69 11.97
N SER A 178 -8.62 -5.87 12.39
CA SER A 178 -9.49 -7.01 12.70
C SER A 178 -10.46 -6.71 13.85
N ASN A 179 -11.53 -7.50 13.93
CA ASN A 179 -12.59 -7.40 14.95
C ASN A 179 -12.16 -7.80 16.37
N ASP A 180 -10.86 -8.00 16.59
CA ASP A 180 -10.31 -8.21 17.91
C ASP A 180 -10.33 -6.92 18.72
N ALA A 181 -10.74 -7.01 19.98
CA ALA A 181 -10.86 -5.85 20.85
C ALA A 181 -9.52 -5.10 20.92
N ASN A 182 -9.51 -3.86 20.41
CA ASN A 182 -8.37 -2.95 20.45
C ASN A 182 -7.21 -3.26 19.48
N ALA A 183 -7.41 -4.01 18.39
CA ALA A 183 -6.36 -4.28 17.41
C ALA A 183 -5.59 -3.02 16.97
N CYS A 184 -6.32 -1.93 16.72
CA CYS A 184 -5.77 -0.62 16.32
C CYS A 184 -6.09 0.49 17.31
N ARG A 185 -5.99 0.20 18.61
CA ARG A 185 -6.24 1.23 19.63
C ARG A 185 -5.12 2.27 19.63
N ASN A 186 -5.49 3.55 19.57
CA ASN A 186 -4.56 4.69 19.50
C ASN A 186 -3.59 4.58 18.30
N LEU A 187 -4.03 3.98 17.19
CA LEU A 187 -3.22 3.93 15.99
C LEU A 187 -3.16 5.34 15.39
N SER A 188 -1.96 5.87 15.12
CA SER A 188 -1.82 7.07 14.29
C SER A 188 -1.56 6.68 12.85
N VAL A 189 -2.25 7.31 11.90
CA VAL A 189 -2.00 7.14 10.47
C VAL A 189 -1.63 8.49 9.88
N GLU A 190 -0.35 8.61 9.50
CA GLU A 190 0.19 9.76 8.78
C GLU A 190 -0.08 9.55 7.29
N CYS A 191 -1.15 10.16 6.79
CA CYS A 191 -1.61 9.91 5.42
C CYS A 191 -0.74 10.70 4.43
N GLY A 192 -0.22 10.03 3.40
CA GLY A 192 0.56 10.65 2.33
C GLY A 192 -0.28 11.40 1.29
N SER A 193 0.29 11.71 0.13
CA SER A 193 -0.42 12.47 -0.92
C SER A 193 -1.52 11.67 -1.63
N ALA A 194 -1.50 10.34 -1.53
CA ALA A 194 -2.49 9.46 -2.15
C ALA A 194 -3.64 9.10 -1.19
N ASP A 195 -4.64 8.42 -1.76
CA ASP A 195 -5.78 7.92 -1.03
C ASP A 195 -5.34 6.87 0.00
N ALA A 196 -5.61 7.15 1.27
CA ALA A 196 -5.45 6.20 2.36
C ALA A 196 -6.83 5.75 2.85
N ARG A 197 -7.00 4.43 2.98
CA ARG A 197 -8.23 3.79 3.46
C ARG A 197 -7.93 3.08 4.76
N VAL A 198 -8.69 3.43 5.79
CA VAL A 198 -8.67 2.72 7.05
C VAL A 198 -10.01 2.01 7.23
N GLN A 199 -9.94 0.68 7.31
CA GLN A 199 -11.08 -0.19 7.56
C GLN A 199 -10.91 -0.85 8.93
N CYS A 200 -11.78 -0.45 9.86
CA CYS A 200 -11.83 -1.03 11.19
C CYS A 200 -13.06 -1.91 11.35
N GLU A 201 -12.85 -3.13 11.84
CA GLU A 201 -13.91 -3.95 12.37
C GLU A 201 -13.88 -3.84 13.91
N GLY A 202 -15.00 -3.45 14.51
CA GLY A 202 -15.13 -3.33 15.97
C GLY A 202 -14.64 -2.00 16.55
N ASN A 203 -14.32 -1.99 17.85
CA ASN A 203 -13.92 -0.78 18.58
C ASN A 203 -12.43 -0.49 18.32
N ALA A 204 -12.14 0.32 17.31
CA ALA A 204 -10.83 0.91 17.08
C ALA A 204 -10.84 2.39 17.48
N SER A 205 -9.67 2.94 17.79
CA SER A 205 -9.49 4.39 17.95
C SER A 205 -8.29 4.73 17.09
N VAL A 206 -8.57 5.32 15.93
CA VAL A 206 -7.56 5.62 14.92
C VAL A 206 -7.54 7.12 14.73
N THR A 207 -6.40 7.73 15.01
CA THR A 207 -6.15 9.13 14.70
C THR A 207 -5.62 9.22 13.29
N LEU A 208 -6.31 9.96 12.43
CA LEU A 208 -5.84 10.27 11.08
C LEU A 208 -5.17 11.64 11.10
N GLU A 209 -3.95 11.72 10.59
CA GLU A 209 -3.21 12.96 10.38
C GLU A 209 -3.15 13.25 8.87
N PRO A 210 -4.22 13.83 8.29
CA PRO A 210 -4.27 14.08 6.86
C PRO A 210 -3.31 15.20 6.45
N LEU A 211 -2.53 14.96 5.40
CA LEU A 211 -1.91 16.03 4.63
C LEU A 211 -3.00 16.86 3.92
N ALA A 212 -2.74 18.15 3.72
CA ALA A 212 -3.70 19.09 3.10
C ALA A 212 -4.23 18.67 1.72
N SER A 213 -3.55 17.74 1.05
CA SER A 213 -3.91 17.18 -0.25
C SER A 213 -4.39 15.72 -0.21
N SER A 214 -4.43 15.09 0.97
CA SER A 214 -4.82 13.69 1.11
C SER A 214 -6.34 13.54 1.16
N SER A 215 -6.86 12.46 0.58
CA SER A 215 -8.28 12.07 0.67
C SER A 215 -8.52 11.06 1.79
N CYS A 216 -7.63 11.03 2.79
CA CYS A 216 -7.58 10.04 3.84
C CYS A 216 -8.95 9.90 4.53
N ALA A 217 -9.52 8.70 4.47
CA ALA A 217 -10.86 8.45 4.97
C ALA A 217 -10.90 7.16 5.78
N CYS A 218 -11.61 7.23 6.90
CA CYS A 218 -12.02 6.03 7.63
C CYS A 218 -13.38 5.58 7.11
N GLU A 219 -13.48 4.31 6.72
CA GLU A 219 -14.73 3.75 6.19
C GLU A 219 -15.56 3.00 7.25
N ALA A 220 -15.09 2.96 8.50
CA ALA A 220 -15.79 2.28 9.60
C ALA A 220 -16.71 3.21 10.41
N LEU A 221 -17.73 2.63 11.01
CA LEU A 221 -18.74 3.30 11.84
C LEU A 221 -18.18 3.86 13.17
N ASP A 222 -16.96 3.47 13.55
CA ASP A 222 -16.35 3.74 14.85
C ASP A 222 -14.87 4.16 14.69
N CYS A 223 -14.58 5.09 13.78
CA CYS A 223 -13.33 5.86 13.81
C CYS A 223 -13.63 7.21 14.44
N ASP A 224 -13.37 7.32 15.74
CA ASP A 224 -13.50 8.57 16.51
C ASP A 224 -12.12 9.19 16.77
#